data_AF-A0AAN9ADQ0-F1
#
_entry.id   AF-A0AAN9ADQ0-F1
#
_cell.length_a   1.000
_cell.length_b   1.000
_cell.length_c   1.000
_cell.angle_alpha   90.00
_cell.angle_beta   90.00
_cell.angle_gamma   90.00
#
_symmetry.space_group_name_H-M   'P 1'
#
loop_
_entity.id
_entity.type
_entity.pdbx_description
1 polymer ?
#
loop_
_entity_poly.entity_id
_entity_poly.type
_entity_poly.pdbx_seq_one_letter_code
_entity_poly.pdbx_strand_id
1 'polypeptide(L)'
;MICDDRVYGYYADQDNNCQIFHICHPYVDGDFFVKTRMFSFICGAGLVFDQSKLVCDFPEASIPCDVASQYYNINNYFGRVDLNFREGRTPDVPASELQVQTFRQFSEENLQPQQQIPENFI
;
A
#
# COMPACT_ATOMS: atom_id res chain seq x y z
N MET A 1 -6.64 -6.33 -18.00
CA MET A 1 -5.78 -5.12 -17.86
C MET A 1 -4.31 -5.38 -18.26
N ILE A 2 -3.57 -4.39 -18.80
CA ILE A 2 -2.10 -4.45 -19.13
C ILE A 2 -1.37 -3.25 -18.48
N CYS A 3 -0.11 -3.45 -18.06
CA CYS A 3 0.72 -2.46 -17.33
C CYS A 3 1.54 -1.49 -18.22
N ASP A 4 1.47 -1.60 -19.55
CA ASP A 4 2.40 -0.91 -20.46
C ASP A 4 2.33 0.63 -20.37
N ASP A 5 1.14 1.19 -20.14
CA ASP A 5 0.93 2.63 -19.96
C ASP A 5 0.66 3.01 -18.50
N ARG A 6 1.19 2.24 -17.56
CA ARG A 6 0.97 2.42 -16.11
C ARG A 6 2.27 2.77 -15.40
N VAL A 7 2.20 3.80 -14.54
CA VAL A 7 3.29 4.10 -13.60
C VAL A 7 3.38 3.01 -12.54
N TYR A 8 4.47 3.01 -11.75
CA TYR A 8 4.56 2.14 -10.59
C TYR A 8 3.33 2.32 -9.69
N GLY A 9 2.67 1.20 -9.35
CA GLY A 9 1.47 1.27 -8.53
C GLY A 9 0.64 0.01 -8.53
N TYR A 10 -0.50 0.11 -7.86
CA TYR A 10 -1.45 -0.96 -7.63
C TYR A 10 -2.73 -0.62 -8.39
N TYR A 11 -3.31 -1.60 -9.06
CA TYR A 11 -4.39 -1.39 -10.02
C TYR A 11 -5.47 -2.43 -9.83
N ALA A 12 -6.69 -1.98 -9.57
CA ALA A 12 -7.88 -2.80 -9.45
C ALA A 12 -8.19 -3.50 -10.78
N ASP A 13 -8.44 -4.80 -10.73
CA ASP A 13 -8.90 -5.53 -11.90
C ASP A 13 -10.42 -5.47 -12.01
N GLN A 14 -10.91 -4.46 -12.74
CA GLN A 14 -12.35 -4.25 -12.95
C GLN A 14 -13.00 -5.40 -13.74
N ASP A 15 -12.23 -6.12 -14.56
CA ASP A 15 -12.71 -7.27 -15.34
C ASP A 15 -13.00 -8.49 -14.43
N ASN A 16 -12.42 -8.51 -13.22
CA ASN A 16 -12.59 -9.55 -12.20
C ASN A 16 -13.27 -9.02 -10.93
N ASN A 17 -14.18 -8.05 -11.08
CA ASN A 17 -14.96 -7.43 -9.99
C ASN A 17 -14.08 -6.94 -8.81
N CYS A 18 -12.86 -6.49 -9.10
CA CYS A 18 -11.87 -6.04 -8.11
C CYS A 18 -11.51 -7.10 -7.06
N GLN A 19 -11.83 -8.38 -7.28
CA GLN A 19 -11.34 -9.48 -6.44
C GLN A 19 -9.84 -9.74 -6.67
N ILE A 20 -9.33 -9.27 -7.81
CA ILE A 20 -7.93 -9.29 -8.20
C ILE A 20 -7.43 -7.85 -8.26
N PHE A 21 -6.17 -7.65 -7.90
CA PHE A 21 -5.45 -6.42 -8.21
C PHE A 21 -4.07 -6.76 -8.75
N HIS A 22 -3.51 -5.82 -9.51
CA HIS A 22 -2.20 -5.95 -10.13
C HIS A 22 -1.23 -4.92 -9.58
N ILE A 23 0.03 -5.33 -9.39
CA ILE A 23 1.14 -4.40 -9.19
C ILE A 23 1.89 -4.27 -10.51
N CYS A 24 1.96 -3.04 -11.03
CA CYS A 24 2.81 -2.71 -12.16
C CYS A 24 4.17 -2.22 -11.62
N HIS A 25 5.22 -3.02 -11.78
CA HIS A 25 6.55 -2.74 -11.25
C HIS A 25 7.56 -2.44 -12.36
N PRO A 26 8.10 -1.21 -12.45
CA PRO A 26 9.13 -0.90 -13.43
C PRO A 26 10.44 -1.58 -13.08
N TYR A 27 11.11 -2.14 -14.07
CA TYR A 27 12.45 -2.73 -13.95
C TYR A 27 13.27 -2.39 -15.19
N VAL A 28 14.59 -2.37 -15.03
CA VAL A 28 15.53 -2.20 -16.15
C VAL A 28 15.90 -3.59 -16.68
N ASP A 29 15.76 -3.81 -17.98
CA ASP A 29 16.16 -5.07 -18.59
C ASP A 29 17.65 -5.10 -18.97
N GLY A 30 18.09 -6.20 -19.61
CA GLY A 30 19.49 -6.37 -20.00
C GLY A 30 19.97 -5.38 -21.07
N ASP A 31 19.05 -4.71 -21.76
CA ASP A 31 19.32 -3.76 -22.84
C ASP A 31 19.18 -2.30 -22.36
N PHE A 32 19.08 -2.08 -21.04
CA PHE A 32 18.90 -0.78 -20.40
C PHE A 32 17.58 -0.06 -20.74
N PHE A 33 16.56 -0.79 -21.20
CA PHE A 33 15.21 -0.26 -21.35
C PHE A 33 14.41 -0.45 -20.07
N VAL A 34 13.62 0.57 -19.71
CA VAL A 34 12.63 0.46 -18.62
C VAL A 34 11.43 -0.32 -19.16
N LYS A 35 11.16 -1.47 -18.55
CA LYS A 35 9.98 -2.30 -18.81
C LYS A 35 9.14 -2.42 -17.54
N THR A 36 7.89 -2.80 -17.69
CA THR A 36 7.00 -3.00 -16.55
C THR A 36 6.66 -4.48 -16.40
N ARG A 37 6.89 -5.03 -15.21
CA ARG A 37 6.44 -6.38 -14.83
C ARG A 37 5.12 -6.27 -14.10
N MET A 38 4.16 -7.11 -14.47
CA MET A 38 2.88 -7.24 -13.78
C MET A 38 2.93 -8.39 -12.78
N PHE A 39 2.49 -8.13 -11.56
CA PHE A 39 2.21 -9.16 -10.55
C PHE A 39 0.72 -9.12 -10.22
N SER A 40 0.06 -10.27 -10.11
CA SER A 40 -1.37 -10.35 -9.80
C SER A 40 -1.59 -10.98 -8.44
N PHE A 41 -2.51 -10.41 -7.67
CA PHE A 41 -2.87 -10.84 -6.32
C PHE A 41 -4.38 -10.95 -6.21
N ILE A 42 -4.84 -11.93 -5.43
CA ILE A 42 -6.25 -12.16 -5.15
C ILE A 42 -6.52 -11.65 -3.73
N CYS A 43 -7.58 -10.86 -3.54
CA CYS A 43 -8.05 -10.46 -2.22
C CYS A 43 -8.58 -11.67 -1.42
N GLY A 44 -8.59 -11.56 -0.09
CA GLY A 44 -9.20 -12.59 0.76
C GLY A 44 -10.67 -12.85 0.40
N ALA A 45 -11.20 -14.03 0.74
CA ALA A 45 -12.57 -14.38 0.43
C ALA A 45 -13.58 -13.34 0.96
N GLY A 46 -14.43 -12.83 0.07
CA GLY A 46 -15.43 -11.80 0.39
C GLY A 46 -14.90 -10.36 0.40
N LEU A 47 -13.62 -10.13 0.12
CA LEU A 47 -13.03 -8.79 0.02
C LEU A 47 -12.86 -8.36 -1.44
N VAL A 48 -12.82 -7.05 -1.66
CA VAL A 48 -12.51 -6.42 -2.94
C VAL A 48 -11.43 -5.37 -2.76
N PHE A 49 -10.65 -5.12 -3.81
CA PHE A 49 -9.60 -4.13 -3.79
C PHE A 49 -10.17 -2.71 -3.95
N ASP A 50 -10.03 -1.89 -2.92
CA ASP A 50 -10.36 -0.47 -2.93
C ASP A 50 -9.19 0.33 -3.52
N GLN A 51 -9.31 0.71 -4.79
CA GLN A 51 -8.30 1.50 -5.49
C GLN A 51 -7.99 2.83 -4.78
N SER A 52 -8.94 3.45 -4.08
CA SER A 52 -8.75 4.75 -3.42
C SER A 52 -7.96 4.68 -2.11
N LYS A 53 -7.73 3.46 -1.61
CA LYS A 53 -6.99 3.19 -0.37
C LYS A 53 -5.82 2.22 -0.57
N LEU A 54 -5.77 1.54 -1.72
CA LEU A 54 -4.78 0.52 -2.07
C LEU A 54 -4.77 -0.67 -1.09
N VAL A 55 -5.95 -1.12 -0.69
CA VAL A 55 -6.15 -2.22 0.26
C VAL A 55 -7.30 -3.11 -0.18
N CYS A 56 -7.28 -4.39 0.18
CA CYS A 56 -8.47 -5.23 0.11
C CYS A 56 -9.34 -4.96 1.34
N ASP A 57 -10.60 -4.58 1.13
CA ASP A 57 -11.56 -4.25 2.18
C ASP A 57 -12.92 -4.90 1.87
N PHE A 58 -13.86 -4.81 2.81
CA PHE A 58 -15.22 -5.27 2.58
C PHE A 58 -15.88 -4.42 1.47
N PRO A 59 -16.74 -5.01 0.63
CA PRO A 59 -17.41 -4.28 -0.45
C PRO A 59 -18.17 -3.04 0.01
N GLU A 60 -18.80 -3.09 1.19
CA GLU A 60 -19.58 -1.98 1.76
C GLU A 60 -18.71 -0.81 2.25
N ALA A 61 -17.43 -1.09 2.55
CA ALA A 61 -16.44 -0.10 2.94
C ALA A 61 -15.60 0.39 1.75
N SER A 62 -15.73 -0.25 0.59
CA SER A 62 -14.95 0.02 -0.61
C SER A 62 -15.69 0.95 -1.57
N ILE A 63 -14.93 1.65 -2.42
CA ILE A 63 -15.54 2.29 -3.59
C ILE A 63 -16.16 1.24 -4.53
N PRO A 64 -17.21 1.58 -5.30
CA PRO A 64 -17.72 0.71 -6.35
C PRO A 64 -16.62 0.33 -7.35
N CYS A 65 -16.54 -0.95 -7.71
CA CYS A 65 -15.45 -1.46 -8.54
C CYS A 65 -15.44 -0.83 -9.95
N ASP A 66 -16.60 -0.48 -10.50
CA ASP A 66 -16.76 0.14 -11.83
C ASP A 66 -16.16 1.55 -11.92
N VAL A 67 -16.01 2.25 -10.79
CA VAL A 67 -15.34 3.56 -10.73
C VAL A 67 -13.86 3.48 -10.30
N ALA A 68 -13.33 2.29 -10.04
CA ALA A 68 -11.97 2.13 -9.53
C ALA A 68 -10.90 2.85 -10.37
N SER A 69 -10.99 2.79 -11.71
CA SER A 69 -10.03 3.44 -12.60
C SER A 69 -9.94 4.97 -12.45
N GLN A 70 -10.98 5.62 -11.91
CA GLN A 70 -10.96 7.06 -11.63
C GLN A 70 -9.97 7.42 -10.51
N TYR A 71 -9.58 6.44 -9.69
CA TYR A 71 -8.69 6.61 -8.54
C TYR A 71 -7.25 6.17 -8.81
N TYR A 72 -6.87 5.85 -10.06
CA TYR A 72 -5.48 5.45 -10.39
C TYR A 72 -4.44 6.53 -10.09
N ASN A 73 -4.85 7.80 -9.99
CA ASN A 73 -3.97 8.91 -9.63
C ASN A 73 -3.33 8.75 -8.24
N ILE A 74 -3.91 7.94 -7.34
CA ILE A 74 -3.31 7.65 -6.04
C ILE A 74 -1.93 6.96 -6.16
N ASN A 75 -1.66 6.28 -7.28
CA ASN A 75 -0.36 5.66 -7.53
C ASN A 75 0.76 6.71 -7.69
N ASN A 76 0.42 7.98 -7.94
CA ASN A 76 1.41 9.07 -8.04
C ASN A 76 2.03 9.48 -6.69
N TYR A 77 1.56 8.92 -5.58
CA TYR A 77 2.19 9.09 -4.26
C TYR A 77 3.38 8.16 -4.06
N PHE A 78 3.50 7.06 -4.80
CA PHE A 78 4.63 6.16 -4.63
C PHE A 78 5.95 6.85 -5.00
N GLY A 79 6.96 6.69 -4.13
CA GLY A 79 8.28 7.30 -4.32
C GLY A 79 8.34 8.81 -4.04
N ARG A 80 7.25 9.43 -3.56
CA ARG A 80 7.25 10.83 -3.15
C ARG A 80 7.81 10.96 -1.73
N VAL A 81 8.73 11.90 -1.56
CA VAL A 81 9.33 12.25 -0.26
C VAL A 81 8.87 13.62 0.25
N ASP A 82 8.22 14.39 -0.63
CA ASP A 82 7.79 15.75 -0.42
C ASP A 82 6.29 15.85 -0.12
N LEU A 83 5.55 14.74 -0.17
CA LEU A 83 4.11 14.67 0.10
C LEU A 83 3.75 13.46 0.95
N ASN A 84 2.96 13.67 2.00
CA ASN A 84 2.32 12.63 2.78
C ASN A 84 1.24 11.91 1.95
N PHE A 85 1.18 10.59 2.09
CA PHE A 85 0.22 9.75 1.39
C PHE A 85 -1.21 10.18 1.71
N ARG A 86 -1.98 10.57 0.68
CA ARG A 86 -3.40 11.00 0.75
C ARG A 86 -3.70 12.28 1.57
N GLU A 87 -2.72 12.88 2.22
CA GLU A 87 -2.93 14.12 2.97
C GLU A 87 -2.76 15.38 2.11
N GLY A 88 -2.02 15.27 1.01
CA GLY A 88 -1.69 16.41 0.15
C GLY A 88 -0.85 17.49 0.85
N ARG A 89 -0.22 17.13 1.97
CA ARG A 89 0.64 18.01 2.78
C ARG A 89 2.09 17.55 2.71
N THR A 90 3.01 18.47 2.89
CA THR A 90 4.42 18.14 3.09
C THR A 90 4.59 17.41 4.43
N PRO A 91 5.46 16.40 4.51
CA PRO A 91 5.80 15.76 5.78
C PRO A 91 6.29 16.79 6.81
N ASP A 92 5.84 16.65 8.07
CA ASP A 92 6.30 17.51 9.18
C ASP A 92 7.79 17.30 9.48
N VAL A 93 8.29 16.10 9.20
CA VAL A 93 9.69 15.68 9.38
C VAL A 93 10.23 15.22 8.02
N PRO A 94 11.42 15.69 7.59
CA PRO A 94 12.04 15.26 6.34
C PRO A 94 12.23 13.74 6.28
N ALA A 95 12.03 13.15 5.09
CA ALA A 95 12.21 11.71 4.89
C ALA A 95 13.63 11.21 5.27
N SER A 96 14.65 12.07 5.17
CA SER A 96 16.03 11.78 5.58
C SER A 96 16.20 11.58 7.09
N GLU A 97 15.24 12.03 7.90
CA GLU A 97 15.26 11.93 9.36
C GLU A 97 14.37 10.79 9.88
N LEU A 98 13.55 10.17 9.01
CA LEU A 98 12.70 9.05 9.38
C LEU A 98 13.55 7.80 9.63
N GLN A 99 13.44 7.24 10.84
CA GLN A 99 14.06 5.97 11.19
C GLN A 99 13.05 4.84 11.01
N VAL A 100 13.10 4.15 9.86
CA VAL A 100 12.27 2.96 9.62
C VAL A 100 12.82 1.79 10.44
N GLN A 101 12.10 1.41 11.48
CA GLN A 101 12.46 0.28 12.35
C GLN A 101 11.53 -0.91 12.13
N THR A 102 12.08 -2.12 12.19
CA THR A 102 11.25 -3.33 12.27
C THR A 102 10.58 -3.42 13.64
N PHE A 103 9.46 -4.14 13.73
CA PHE A 103 8.77 -4.35 15.00
C PHE A 103 9.68 -4.93 16.09
N ARG A 104 10.60 -5.83 15.72
CA ARG A 104 11.61 -6.37 16.63
C ARG A 104 12.50 -5.25 17.20
N GLN A 105 13.10 -4.43 16.34
CA GLN A 105 13.96 -3.32 16.76
C GLN A 105 13.21 -2.35 17.67
N PHE A 106 11.98 -1.99 17.30
CA PHE A 106 11.14 -1.12 18.12
C PHE A 106 10.85 -1.71 19.50
N SER A 107 10.54 -3.01 19.58
CA SER A 107 10.23 -3.69 20.84
C SER A 107 11.43 -3.75 21.79
N GLU A 108 12.64 -3.96 21.25
CA GLU A 108 13.87 -4.04 22.04
C GLU A 108 14.27 -2.68 22.63
N GLU A 109 14.01 -1.58 21.90
CA GLU A 109 14.34 -0.22 22.34
C GLU A 109 13.30 0.41 23.27
N ASN A 110 12.03 0.00 23.19
CA ASN A 110 10.90 0.65 23.90
C ASN A 110 10.19 -0.23 24.94
N LEU A 111 10.79 -1.36 25.34
CA LEU A 111 10.35 -2.12 26.51
C LEU A 111 10.52 -1.27 27.78
N GLN A 112 9.48 -0.51 28.15
CA GLN A 112 9.33 -0.09 29.54
C GLN A 112 9.11 -1.36 30.39
N PRO A 113 9.74 -1.49 31.56
CA PRO A 113 9.42 -2.56 32.49
C PRO A 113 7.94 -2.42 32.85
N GLN A 114 7.10 -3.31 32.34
CA GLN A 114 5.67 -3.31 32.66
C GLN A 114 5.54 -3.36 34.18
N GLN A 115 4.84 -2.37 34.74
CA GLN A 115 4.44 -2.35 36.13
C GLN A 115 3.83 -3.70 36.48
N GLN A 116 4.44 -4.42 37.42
CA GLN A 116 3.94 -5.70 37.92
C GLN A 116 2.48 -5.54 38.34
N ILE A 117 1.59 -6.31 37.73
CA ILE A 117 0.25 -6.55 38.27
C ILE A 117 0.48 -7.31 39.59
N PRO A 118 0.11 -6.78 40.77
CA PRO A 118 0.33 -7.50 42.02
C PRO A 118 -0.51 -8.78 42.04
N GLU A 119 0.11 -9.91 42.39
CA GLU A 119 -0.45 -11.28 42.38
C GLU A 119 -1.62 -11.53 43.36
N ASN A 120 -2.33 -10.51 43.84
CA ASN A 120 -3.41 -10.66 44.83
C ASN A 120 -4.81 -10.32 44.30
N PHE A 121 -5.13 -10.79 43.09
CA PHE A 121 -6.52 -10.82 42.61
C PHE A 121 -6.80 -12.16 41.90
N ILE A 122 -6.85 -13.24 42.68
CA ILE A 122 -7.64 -14.45 42.40
C ILE A 122 -8.48 -14.72 43.65
#